data_AF-A0A2S8PNB6-F1
#
_entry.id   AF-A0A2S8PNB6-F1
#
_cell.length_a   1.000
_cell.length_b   1.000
_cell.length_c   1.000
_cell.angle_alpha   90.00
_cell.angle_beta   90.00
_cell.angle_gamma   90.00
#
_symmetry.space_group_name_H-M   'P 1'
#
loop_
_entity.id
_entity.type
_entity.pdbx_description
1 polymer ?
#
loop_
_entity_poly.entity_id
_entity_poly.type
_entity_poly.pdbx_seq_one_letter_code
_entity_poly.pdbx_strand_id
1 'polypeptide(L)'
;MSTSDPSFLEKMERESREQQKRFIGHIASRLGRGGASESRKPEHPYRGAPDFWNGYELTHEERIERFMGNWRAAGGHTERVAGWEELSGVVTRILQEHGAQSTIRQDLPELAGLRLEQHLPELAHRVWNGQDPDASLATAAYTDAGIALVDDAVAYTGSLVVASSSEKGRSVSLLPNLLIAIVPAERMKTRLGEVMGRLSRSAGEGCRAYALIIG
;
A
#
# COMPACT_ATOMS: atom_id res chain seq x y z
N MET A 1 50.59 -8.92 -2.36
CA MET A 1 50.00 -7.89 -1.47
C MET A 1 48.50 -8.11 -1.46
N SER A 2 47.93 -8.43 -0.30
CA SER A 2 46.55 -8.91 -0.18
C SER A 2 45.55 -7.77 -0.42
N THR A 3 44.47 -8.04 -1.15
CA THR A 3 43.37 -7.12 -1.50
C THR A 3 42.50 -6.69 -0.29
N SER A 4 42.98 -6.93 0.93
CA SER A 4 42.31 -6.63 2.21
C SER A 4 43.15 -5.74 3.11
N ASP A 5 44.09 -4.97 2.54
CA ASP A 5 44.85 -3.96 3.28
C ASP A 5 44.00 -2.67 3.40
N PRO A 6 43.66 -2.18 4.62
CA PRO A 6 42.79 -1.03 4.82
C PRO A 6 43.26 0.22 4.05
N SER A 7 44.58 0.41 3.96
CA SER A 7 45.20 1.53 3.25
C SER A 7 44.95 1.49 1.73
N PHE A 8 44.84 0.28 1.16
CA PHE A 8 44.57 0.07 -0.26
C PHE A 8 43.10 0.33 -0.58
N LEU A 9 42.18 -0.08 0.30
CA LEU A 9 40.75 0.17 0.16
C LEU A 9 40.41 1.66 0.26
N GLU A 10 41.01 2.38 1.20
CA GLU A 10 40.85 3.84 1.33
C GLU A 10 41.34 4.58 0.07
N LYS A 11 42.46 4.13 -0.50
CA LYS A 11 42.99 4.68 -1.73
C LYS A 11 42.03 4.47 -2.91
N MET A 12 41.50 3.25 -3.07
CA MET A 12 40.52 2.95 -4.11
C MET A 12 39.22 3.73 -3.95
N GLU A 13 38.75 3.91 -2.72
CA GLU A 13 37.55 4.70 -2.45
C GLU A 13 37.75 6.18 -2.80
N ARG A 14 38.94 6.72 -2.49
CA ARG A 14 39.30 8.10 -2.87
C ARG A 14 39.35 8.27 -4.39
N GLU A 15 40.00 7.35 -5.09
CA GLU A 15 40.08 7.35 -6.55
C GLU A 15 38.70 7.22 -7.21
N SER A 16 37.83 6.35 -6.67
CA SER A 16 36.45 6.19 -7.13
C SER A 16 35.63 7.47 -6.93
N ARG A 17 35.72 8.11 -5.77
CA ARG A 17 35.03 9.38 -5.47
C ARG A 17 35.53 10.51 -6.38
N GLU A 18 36.82 10.56 -6.70
CA GLU A 18 37.38 11.53 -7.64
C GLU A 18 36.88 11.30 -9.07
N GLN A 19 36.82 10.05 -9.54
CA GLN A 19 36.25 9.70 -10.85
C GLN A 19 34.76 10.06 -10.92
N GLN A 20 33.98 9.74 -9.89
CA GLN A 20 32.57 10.08 -9.81
C GLN A 20 32.36 11.60 -9.86
N LYS A 21 33.17 12.38 -9.13
CA LYS A 21 33.12 13.85 -9.18
C LYS A 21 33.40 14.39 -10.58
N ARG A 22 34.41 13.84 -11.28
CA ARG A 22 34.74 14.24 -12.66
C ARG A 22 33.61 13.90 -13.63
N PHE A 23 33.05 12.71 -13.51
CA PHE A 23 31.94 12.25 -14.36
C PHE A 23 30.69 13.12 -14.19
N ILE A 24 30.25 13.35 -12.95
CA ILE A 24 29.11 14.23 -12.64
C ILE A 24 29.38 15.67 -13.08
N GLY A 25 30.62 16.16 -12.91
CA GLY A 25 31.02 17.49 -13.41
C GLY A 25 30.88 17.64 -14.92
N HIS A 26 31.25 16.61 -15.69
CA HIS A 26 31.10 16.61 -17.15
C HIS A 26 29.63 16.55 -17.58
N ILE A 27 28.79 15.80 -16.86
CA ILE A 27 27.34 15.80 -17.12
C ILE A 27 26.74 17.20 -16.84
N ALA A 28 27.10 17.81 -15.71
CA ALA A 28 26.59 19.13 -15.32
C ALA A 28 26.96 20.22 -16.34
N SER A 29 28.19 20.21 -16.87
CA SER A 29 28.64 21.20 -17.86
C SER A 29 27.90 21.07 -19.20
N ARG A 30 27.64 19.84 -19.67
CA ARG A 30 26.84 19.61 -20.88
C ARG A 30 25.38 20.04 -20.73
N LEU A 31 24.85 19.96 -19.51
CA LEU A 31 23.50 20.41 -19.18
C LEU A 31 23.40 21.92 -18.91
N GLY A 32 24.49 22.67 -19.10
CA GLY A 32 24.52 24.12 -18.89
C GLY A 32 24.33 24.55 -17.44
N ARG A 33 24.50 23.63 -16.48
CA ARG A 33 24.43 23.94 -15.05
C ARG A 33 25.83 24.34 -14.61
N GLY A 34 25.98 25.54 -14.02
CA GLY A 34 27.19 25.95 -13.30
C GLY A 34 27.60 24.80 -12.37
N GLY A 35 28.90 24.47 -12.32
CA GLY A 35 29.41 23.21 -11.78
C GLY A 35 28.84 22.88 -10.38
N ALA A 36 28.93 21.62 -9.94
CA ALA A 36 28.29 21.14 -8.71
C ALA A 36 28.57 21.96 -7.42
N SER A 37 29.56 22.86 -7.43
CA SER A 37 29.85 23.83 -6.37
C SER A 37 28.93 25.08 -6.36
N GLU A 38 28.25 25.41 -7.45
CA GLU A 38 27.41 26.62 -7.61
C GLU A 38 25.91 26.32 -7.57
N SER A 39 25.51 25.05 -7.62
CA SER A 39 24.10 24.68 -7.53
C SER A 39 23.62 24.76 -6.08
N ARG A 40 23.18 25.95 -5.66
CA ARG A 40 22.41 26.11 -4.42
C ARG A 40 21.19 25.19 -4.50
N LYS A 41 21.01 24.34 -3.49
CA LYS A 41 19.79 23.54 -3.35
C LYS A 41 18.59 24.50 -3.47
N PRO A 42 17.62 24.24 -4.36
CA PRO A 42 16.45 25.08 -4.49
C PRO A 42 15.80 25.27 -3.13
N GLU A 43 15.49 26.52 -2.77
CA GLU A 43 14.65 26.76 -1.61
C GLU A 43 13.26 26.20 -1.92
N HIS A 44 12.79 25.32 -1.05
CA HIS A 44 11.43 24.77 -1.09
C HIS A 44 10.64 25.41 0.05
N PRO A 45 10.19 26.68 -0.09
CA PRO A 45 9.51 27.41 0.98
C PRO A 45 8.17 26.78 1.38
N TYR A 46 7.56 26.00 0.48
CA TYR A 46 6.35 25.24 0.74
C TYR A 46 6.68 23.75 0.79
N ARG A 47 6.44 23.13 1.95
CA ARG A 47 6.50 21.68 2.14
C ARG A 47 5.17 21.18 2.68
N GLY A 48 4.55 20.25 1.94
CA GLY A 48 3.28 19.64 2.36
C GLY A 48 2.04 20.43 1.91
N ALA A 49 0.88 20.01 2.41
CA ALA A 49 -0.40 20.66 2.11
C ALA A 49 -0.51 22.02 2.82
N PRO A 50 -1.20 23.03 2.21
CA PRO A 50 -1.44 24.32 2.86
C PRO A 50 -2.15 24.19 4.22
N ASP A 51 -1.93 25.14 5.13
CA ASP A 51 -2.46 25.05 6.51
C ASP A 51 -3.99 24.98 6.58
N PHE A 52 -4.72 25.65 5.68
CA PHE A 52 -6.18 25.56 5.62
C PHE A 52 -6.66 24.15 5.27
N TRP A 53 -5.88 23.40 4.49
CA TRP A 53 -6.17 22.01 4.17
C TRP A 53 -5.97 21.08 5.36
N ASN A 54 -5.23 21.48 6.40
CA ASN A 54 -5.05 20.74 7.65
C ASN A 54 -6.19 21.02 8.65
N GLY A 55 -6.83 22.19 8.57
CA GLY A 55 -7.95 22.56 9.45
C GLY A 55 -9.32 22.00 9.04
N TYR A 56 -9.47 21.51 7.81
CA TYR A 56 -10.71 20.89 7.35
C TYR A 56 -10.80 19.45 7.84
N GLU A 57 -11.72 19.17 8.77
CA GLU A 57 -12.04 17.82 9.20
C GLU A 57 -13.48 17.48 8.86
N LEU A 58 -13.66 16.42 8.08
CA LEU A 58 -14.97 15.80 7.92
C LEU A 58 -15.33 15.07 9.21
N THR A 59 -16.61 15.10 9.56
CA THR A 59 -17.18 14.20 10.57
C THR A 59 -17.02 12.74 10.14
N HIS A 60 -17.14 11.81 11.08
CA HIS A 60 -17.00 10.39 10.78
C HIS A 60 -17.96 9.92 9.67
N GLU A 61 -19.21 10.36 9.72
CA GLU A 61 -20.23 9.99 8.75
C GLU A 61 -19.95 10.61 7.37
N GLU A 62 -19.55 11.88 7.33
CA GLU A 62 -19.17 12.53 6.07
C GLU A 62 -17.93 11.87 5.43
N ARG A 63 -16.98 11.36 6.21
CA ARG A 63 -15.83 10.61 5.66
C ARG A 63 -16.31 9.36 4.94
N ILE A 64 -17.22 8.61 5.55
CA ILE A 64 -17.79 7.38 4.98
C ILE A 64 -18.52 7.71 3.67
N GLU A 65 -19.46 8.64 3.71
CA GLU A 65 -20.25 9.01 2.53
C GLU A 65 -19.36 9.55 1.39
N ARG A 66 -18.38 10.40 1.72
CA ARG A 66 -17.43 10.95 0.74
C ARG A 66 -16.57 9.85 0.12
N PHE A 67 -16.04 8.93 0.93
CA PHE A 67 -15.28 7.79 0.44
C PHE A 67 -16.13 6.91 -0.49
N MET A 68 -17.33 6.54 -0.05
CA MET A 68 -18.23 5.68 -0.82
C MET A 68 -18.63 6.33 -2.14
N GLY A 69 -18.89 7.64 -2.15
CA GLY A 69 -19.16 8.41 -3.36
C GLY A 69 -17.98 8.40 -4.34
N ASN A 70 -16.78 8.68 -3.86
CA ASN A 70 -15.56 8.67 -4.68
C ASN A 70 -15.27 7.28 -5.26
N TRP A 71 -15.36 6.23 -4.44
CA TRP A 71 -15.13 4.85 -4.88
C TRP A 71 -16.13 4.40 -5.94
N ARG A 72 -17.41 4.78 -5.79
CA ARG A 72 -18.43 4.52 -6.82
C ARG A 72 -18.18 5.28 -8.12
N ALA A 73 -17.73 6.53 -8.03
CA ALA A 73 -17.42 7.34 -9.22
C ALA A 73 -16.30 6.73 -10.07
N ALA A 74 -15.43 5.94 -9.45
CA ALA A 74 -14.39 5.17 -10.10
C ALA A 74 -14.83 3.81 -10.67
N GLY A 75 -16.11 3.46 -10.52
CA GLY A 75 -16.66 2.18 -10.95
C GLY A 75 -16.56 1.05 -9.91
N GLY A 76 -16.14 1.36 -8.69
CA GLY A 76 -16.17 0.42 -7.57
C GLY A 76 -17.55 0.29 -6.93
N HIS A 77 -17.77 -0.79 -6.17
CA HIS A 77 -18.98 -0.99 -5.38
C HIS A 77 -18.67 -0.76 -3.90
N THR A 78 -19.61 -0.14 -3.17
CA THR A 78 -19.48 0.08 -1.72
C THR A 78 -20.77 -0.20 -1.00
N GLU A 79 -20.64 -0.91 0.12
CA GLU A 79 -21.71 -1.30 1.02
C GLU A 79 -21.24 -1.14 2.45
N ARG A 80 -22.10 -0.59 3.31
CA ARG A 80 -21.82 -0.42 4.75
C ARG A 80 -22.62 -1.45 5.50
N VAL A 81 -21.94 -2.15 6.40
CA VAL A 81 -22.52 -3.19 7.26
C VAL A 81 -22.34 -2.82 8.73
N ALA A 82 -23.23 -3.29 9.60
CA ALA A 82 -23.23 -3.00 11.02
C ALA A 82 -22.18 -3.82 11.81
N GLY A 83 -21.71 -4.95 11.26
CA GLY A 83 -20.74 -5.79 11.92
C GLY A 83 -20.29 -7.01 11.12
N TRP A 84 -19.47 -7.85 11.75
CA TRP A 84 -18.81 -9.00 11.13
C TRP A 84 -19.77 -10.11 10.67
N GLU A 85 -20.90 -10.28 11.36
CA GLU A 85 -21.92 -11.26 10.98
C GLU A 85 -22.57 -10.89 9.64
N GLU A 86 -23.05 -9.65 9.51
CA GLU A 86 -23.60 -9.14 8.26
C GLU A 86 -22.54 -9.10 7.16
N LEU A 87 -21.30 -8.74 7.50
CA LEU A 87 -20.18 -8.76 6.56
C LEU A 87 -19.98 -10.13 5.93
N SER A 88 -20.06 -11.22 6.70
CA SER A 88 -19.93 -12.58 6.16
C SER A 88 -20.98 -12.85 5.07
N GLY A 89 -22.25 -12.52 5.35
CA GLY A 89 -23.33 -12.66 4.38
C GLY A 89 -23.13 -11.82 3.11
N VAL A 90 -22.65 -10.59 3.26
CA VAL A 90 -22.33 -9.70 2.13
C VAL A 90 -21.18 -10.24 1.28
N VAL A 91 -20.10 -10.71 1.90
CA VAL A 91 -18.96 -11.31 1.19
C VAL A 91 -19.40 -12.56 0.45
N THR A 92 -20.16 -13.45 1.09
CA THR A 92 -20.71 -14.65 0.45
C THR A 92 -21.56 -14.30 -0.77
N ARG A 93 -22.46 -13.32 -0.63
CA ARG A 93 -23.31 -12.85 -1.73
C ARG A 93 -22.49 -12.31 -2.89
N ILE A 94 -21.50 -11.45 -2.63
CA ILE A 94 -20.63 -10.88 -3.67
C ILE A 94 -19.88 -11.99 -4.42
N LEU A 95 -19.34 -12.97 -3.70
CA LEU A 95 -18.62 -14.10 -4.31
C LEU A 95 -19.54 -14.91 -5.24
N GLN A 96 -20.79 -15.14 -4.83
CA GLN A 96 -21.78 -15.86 -5.64
C GLN A 96 -22.24 -15.05 -6.86
N GLU A 97 -22.55 -13.76 -6.68
CA GLU A 97 -22.96 -12.86 -7.77
C GLU A 97 -21.90 -12.76 -8.87
N HIS A 98 -20.62 -12.79 -8.50
CA HIS A 98 -19.49 -12.78 -9.43
C HIS A 98 -19.06 -14.18 -9.90
N GLY A 99 -19.72 -15.25 -9.44
CA GLY A 99 -19.43 -16.62 -9.83
C GLY A 99 -18.01 -17.10 -9.46
N ALA A 100 -17.41 -16.52 -8.42
CA ALA A 100 -16.06 -16.87 -7.99
C ALA A 100 -15.98 -18.36 -7.62
N GLN A 101 -14.91 -19.05 -8.04
CA GLN A 101 -14.66 -20.46 -7.72
C GLN A 101 -13.53 -20.61 -6.68
N SER A 102 -12.76 -19.54 -6.49
CA SER A 102 -11.58 -19.54 -5.64
C SER A 102 -11.37 -18.19 -4.96
N THR A 103 -10.91 -18.23 -3.71
CA THR A 103 -10.61 -17.02 -2.92
C THR A 103 -9.24 -17.12 -2.27
N ILE A 104 -8.57 -15.98 -2.13
CA ILE A 104 -7.42 -15.83 -1.25
C ILE A 104 -7.67 -14.69 -0.27
N ARG A 105 -7.38 -14.92 1.01
CA ARG A 105 -7.46 -13.88 2.06
C ARG A 105 -6.12 -13.66 2.75
N GLN A 106 -5.96 -12.49 3.36
CA GLN A 106 -4.86 -12.26 4.30
C GLN A 106 -4.98 -13.17 5.54
N ASP A 107 -3.86 -13.50 6.16
CA ASP A 107 -3.82 -14.36 7.35
C ASP A 107 -4.09 -13.56 8.63
N LEU A 108 -5.32 -13.08 8.74
CA LEU A 108 -5.78 -12.27 9.87
C LEU A 108 -6.92 -12.99 10.61
N PRO A 109 -6.91 -13.06 11.94
CA PRO A 109 -7.98 -13.67 12.73
C PRO A 109 -9.37 -13.08 12.42
N GLU A 110 -9.44 -11.78 12.16
CA GLU A 110 -10.67 -11.09 11.80
C GLU A 110 -11.27 -11.64 10.50
N LEU A 111 -10.43 -11.89 9.49
CA LEU A 111 -10.86 -12.47 8.22
C LEU A 111 -11.18 -13.96 8.34
N ALA A 112 -10.46 -14.70 9.19
CA ALA A 112 -10.82 -16.07 9.54
C ALA A 112 -12.19 -16.14 10.24
N GLY A 113 -12.56 -15.10 10.99
CA GLY A 113 -13.86 -14.95 11.64
C GLY A 113 -15.06 -14.92 10.70
N LEU A 114 -14.86 -14.63 9.40
CA LEU A 114 -15.92 -14.70 8.39
C LEU A 114 -16.39 -16.14 8.12
N ARG A 115 -15.54 -17.14 8.40
CA ARG A 115 -15.86 -18.58 8.23
C ARG A 115 -16.43 -18.90 6.85
N LEU A 116 -15.85 -18.33 5.80
CA LEU A 116 -16.33 -18.49 4.43
C LEU A 116 -16.36 -19.97 4.01
N GLU A 117 -15.45 -20.79 4.54
CA GLU A 117 -15.39 -22.23 4.34
C GLU A 117 -16.65 -22.96 4.81
N GLN A 118 -17.39 -22.40 5.77
CA GLN A 118 -18.67 -22.95 6.26
C GLN A 118 -19.84 -22.51 5.38
N HIS A 119 -19.77 -21.31 4.81
CA HIS A 119 -20.83 -20.73 4.00
C HIS A 119 -20.77 -21.14 2.53
N LEU A 120 -19.56 -21.40 2.00
CA LEU A 120 -19.27 -21.72 0.60
C LEU A 120 -18.29 -22.91 0.50
N PRO A 121 -18.64 -24.11 1.02
CA PRO A 121 -17.72 -25.25 1.08
C PRO A 121 -17.20 -25.71 -0.29
N GLU A 122 -17.88 -25.38 -1.37
CA GLU A 122 -17.49 -25.67 -2.75
C GLU A 122 -16.37 -24.75 -3.30
N LEU A 123 -16.13 -23.59 -2.67
CA LEU A 123 -15.07 -22.67 -3.09
C LEU A 123 -13.69 -23.17 -2.64
N ALA A 124 -12.70 -22.99 -3.50
CA ALA A 124 -11.31 -23.19 -3.11
C ALA A 124 -10.82 -21.99 -2.27
N HIS A 125 -10.90 -22.10 -0.94
CA HIS A 125 -10.42 -21.09 0.00
C HIS A 125 -8.92 -21.23 0.26
N ARG A 126 -8.18 -20.12 0.11
CA ARG A 126 -6.75 -20.03 0.35
C ARG A 126 -6.45 -18.90 1.34
N VAL A 127 -5.42 -19.11 2.13
CA VAL A 127 -4.90 -18.12 3.07
C VAL A 127 -3.49 -17.78 2.66
N TRP A 128 -3.17 -16.49 2.65
CA TRP A 128 -1.81 -16.02 2.39
C TRP A 128 -0.84 -16.61 3.42
N ASN A 129 0.24 -17.24 2.98
CA ASN A 129 1.26 -17.78 3.86
C ASN A 129 2.57 -17.02 3.71
N GLY A 130 2.93 -16.21 4.71
CA GLY A 130 4.19 -15.46 4.72
C GLY A 130 5.46 -16.32 4.83
N GLN A 131 5.34 -17.59 5.23
CA GLN A 131 6.47 -18.52 5.27
C GLN A 131 6.78 -19.12 3.90
N ASP A 132 5.81 -19.09 2.97
CA ASP A 132 5.97 -19.50 1.57
C ASP A 132 5.35 -18.43 0.64
N PRO A 133 6.04 -17.28 0.50
CA PRO A 133 5.51 -16.15 -0.27
C PRO A 133 5.44 -16.45 -1.77
N ASP A 134 6.30 -17.30 -2.32
CA ASP A 134 6.31 -17.64 -3.74
C ASP A 134 5.10 -18.51 -4.10
N ALA A 135 4.78 -19.53 -3.30
CA ALA A 135 3.57 -20.33 -3.51
C ALA A 135 2.30 -19.50 -3.29
N SER A 136 2.30 -18.60 -2.29
CA SER A 136 1.18 -17.71 -2.03
C SER A 136 0.98 -16.68 -3.14
N LEU A 137 2.07 -16.17 -3.73
CA LEU A 137 2.06 -15.30 -4.89
C LEU A 137 1.46 -15.99 -6.10
N ALA A 138 1.91 -17.21 -6.39
CA ALA A 138 1.36 -18.03 -7.48
C ALA A 138 -0.14 -18.28 -7.26
N THR A 139 -0.53 -18.65 -6.04
CA THR A 139 -1.94 -18.83 -5.68
C THR A 139 -2.75 -17.56 -5.92
N ALA A 140 -2.27 -16.41 -5.45
CA ALA A 140 -2.94 -15.12 -5.60
C ALA A 140 -3.19 -14.75 -7.07
N ALA A 141 -2.26 -15.11 -7.97
CA ALA A 141 -2.36 -14.85 -9.40
C ALA A 141 -3.46 -15.67 -10.11
N TYR A 142 -3.86 -16.80 -9.54
CA TYR A 142 -4.87 -17.71 -10.14
C TYR A 142 -6.19 -17.76 -9.36
N THR A 143 -6.31 -16.99 -8.28
CA THR A 143 -7.57 -16.86 -7.54
C THR A 143 -8.48 -15.79 -8.11
N ASP A 144 -9.78 -16.06 -8.10
CA ASP A 144 -10.79 -15.14 -8.63
C ASP A 144 -10.94 -13.90 -7.75
N ALA A 145 -10.96 -14.10 -6.42
CA ALA A 145 -11.22 -13.04 -5.46
C ALA A 145 -10.18 -12.94 -4.35
N GLY A 146 -9.74 -11.71 -4.08
CA GLY A 146 -8.82 -11.34 -3.00
C GLY A 146 -9.55 -10.62 -1.89
N ILE A 147 -9.38 -11.06 -0.64
CA ILE A 147 -10.02 -10.47 0.53
C ILE A 147 -8.96 -9.83 1.43
N ALA A 148 -9.03 -8.52 1.59
CA ALA A 148 -8.03 -7.75 2.32
C ALA A 148 -8.66 -6.86 3.39
N LEU A 149 -8.04 -6.82 4.58
CA LEU A 149 -8.37 -5.86 5.62
C LEU A 149 -7.52 -4.61 5.43
N VAL A 150 -8.20 -3.48 5.23
CA VAL A 150 -7.56 -2.18 4.93
C VAL A 150 -7.03 -1.53 6.21
N ASP A 151 -5.86 -0.91 6.12
CA ASP A 151 -5.23 -0.21 7.25
C ASP A 151 -5.68 1.25 7.36
N ASP A 152 -5.88 1.94 6.23
CA ASP A 152 -6.60 3.20 6.18
C ASP A 152 -7.36 3.36 4.87
N ALA A 153 -8.47 4.09 4.94
CA ALA A 153 -9.16 4.62 3.77
C ALA A 153 -9.12 6.14 3.80
N VAL A 154 -8.94 6.77 2.64
CA VAL A 154 -8.86 8.22 2.49
C VAL A 154 -10.11 8.72 1.79
N ALA A 155 -10.96 9.40 2.54
CA ALA A 155 -12.26 9.87 2.08
C ALA A 155 -12.16 10.79 0.88
N TYR A 156 -11.26 11.79 0.93
CA TYR A 156 -11.19 12.82 -0.10
C TYR A 156 -10.80 12.31 -1.49
N THR A 157 -9.99 11.25 -1.55
CA THR A 157 -9.45 10.69 -2.80
C THR A 157 -9.99 9.30 -3.12
N GLY A 158 -10.90 8.75 -2.31
CA GLY A 158 -11.41 7.39 -2.50
C GLY A 158 -10.30 6.33 -2.50
N SER A 159 -9.24 6.52 -1.71
CA SER A 159 -8.06 5.64 -1.78
C SER A 159 -7.98 4.67 -0.59
N LEU A 160 -7.50 3.46 -0.84
CA LEU A 160 -7.23 2.44 0.17
C LEU A 160 -5.72 2.30 0.38
N VAL A 161 -5.32 2.15 1.64
CA VAL A 161 -3.95 1.84 2.04
C VAL A 161 -3.90 0.49 2.71
N VAL A 162 -3.18 -0.44 2.08
CA VAL A 162 -2.96 -1.78 2.60
C VAL A 162 -1.46 -1.97 2.85
N ALA A 163 -1.11 -2.14 4.12
CA ALA A 163 0.23 -2.47 4.58
C ALA A 163 0.54 -3.94 4.33
N SER A 164 1.79 -4.20 4.00
CA SER A 164 2.30 -5.55 3.76
C SER A 164 3.07 -6.03 4.98
N SER A 165 2.87 -7.30 5.31
CA SER A 165 3.54 -8.03 6.39
C SER A 165 3.59 -9.51 6.02
N SER A 166 4.17 -10.36 6.88
CA SER A 166 4.12 -11.82 6.71
C SER A 166 2.68 -12.32 6.55
N GLU A 167 1.73 -11.71 7.26
CA GLU A 167 0.32 -12.08 7.28
C GLU A 167 -0.48 -11.36 6.17
N LYS A 168 0.05 -10.26 5.63
CA LYS A 168 -0.61 -9.41 4.64
C LYS A 168 0.21 -9.34 3.35
N GLY A 169 0.03 -10.30 2.46
CA GLY A 169 0.60 -10.24 1.11
C GLY A 169 -0.02 -9.14 0.26
N ARG A 170 0.81 -8.31 -0.38
CA ARG A 170 0.34 -7.30 -1.37
C ARG A 170 -0.48 -7.93 -2.49
N SER A 171 -0.06 -9.11 -2.89
CA SER A 171 -0.63 -9.87 -4.00
C SER A 171 -2.09 -10.22 -3.78
N VAL A 172 -2.51 -10.42 -2.51
CA VAL A 172 -3.92 -10.66 -2.14
C VAL A 172 -4.81 -9.52 -2.60
N SER A 173 -4.32 -8.28 -2.56
CA SER A 173 -5.10 -7.10 -2.95
C SER A 173 -4.93 -6.66 -4.41
N LEU A 174 -3.91 -7.18 -5.12
CA LEU A 174 -3.47 -6.64 -6.41
C LEU A 174 -3.57 -7.63 -7.58
N LEU A 175 -3.53 -8.94 -7.32
CA LEU A 175 -3.53 -9.95 -8.38
C LEU A 175 -4.90 -10.53 -8.71
N PRO A 176 -5.79 -10.81 -7.74
CA PRO A 176 -7.13 -11.29 -8.05
C PRO A 176 -7.93 -10.28 -8.88
N ASN A 177 -8.79 -10.79 -9.75
CA ASN A 177 -9.65 -9.96 -10.60
C ASN A 177 -10.72 -9.22 -9.80
N LEU A 178 -11.18 -9.82 -8.70
CA LEU A 178 -12.12 -9.22 -7.76
C LEU A 178 -11.40 -8.90 -6.45
N LEU A 179 -11.40 -7.63 -6.04
CA LEU A 179 -10.94 -7.21 -4.72
C LEU A 179 -12.14 -6.93 -3.81
N ILE A 180 -12.21 -7.67 -2.71
CA ILE A 180 -13.10 -7.39 -1.59
C ILE A 180 -12.28 -6.73 -0.48
N ALA A 181 -12.36 -5.40 -0.40
CA ALA A 181 -11.66 -4.61 0.60
C ALA A 181 -12.56 -4.31 1.80
N ILE A 182 -12.18 -4.82 2.97
CA ILE A 182 -12.89 -4.59 4.22
C ILE A 182 -12.26 -3.38 4.92
N VAL A 183 -13.05 -2.33 5.10
CA VAL A 183 -12.62 -1.07 5.72
C VAL A 183 -13.37 -0.87 7.04
N PRO A 184 -12.71 -1.06 8.19
CA PRO A 184 -13.28 -0.64 9.48
C PRO A 184 -13.54 0.87 9.46
N ALA A 185 -14.73 1.28 9.90
CA ALA A 185 -15.17 2.66 9.80
C ALA A 185 -14.20 3.63 10.52
N GLU A 186 -13.64 3.22 11.66
CA GLU A 186 -12.68 3.98 12.45
C GLU A 186 -11.33 4.23 11.73
N ARG A 187 -11.04 3.48 10.67
CA ARG A 187 -9.84 3.64 9.83
C ARG A 187 -10.03 4.63 8.67
N MET A 188 -11.19 5.28 8.59
CA MET A 188 -11.44 6.39 7.65
C MET A 188 -10.71 7.67 8.06
N LYS A 189 -9.88 8.18 7.16
CA LYS A 189 -9.15 9.45 7.26
C LYS A 189 -9.72 10.47 6.29
N THR A 190 -9.65 11.75 6.65
CA THR A 190 -10.12 12.82 5.76
C THR A 190 -9.20 12.92 4.55
N ARG A 191 -7.87 12.94 4.76
CA ARG A 191 -6.87 13.23 3.72
C ARG A 191 -5.67 12.27 3.77
N LEU A 192 -5.01 12.12 2.62
CA LEU A 192 -3.84 11.23 2.47
C LEU A 192 -2.65 11.66 3.35
N GLY A 193 -2.52 12.97 3.61
CA GLY A 193 -1.46 13.51 4.48
C GLY A 193 -1.46 12.92 5.90
N GLU A 194 -2.64 12.61 6.45
CA GLU A 194 -2.78 11.95 7.77
C GLU A 194 -2.15 10.55 7.76
N VAL A 195 -2.33 9.82 6.66
CA VAL A 195 -1.79 8.48 6.49
C VAL A 195 -0.27 8.54 6.26
N MET A 196 0.19 9.42 5.36
CA MET A 196 1.61 9.55 5.02
C MET A 196 2.49 9.92 6.22
N GLY A 197 1.99 10.76 7.13
CA GLY A 197 2.68 11.07 8.39
C GLY A 197 2.87 9.85 9.29
N ARG A 198 1.99 8.85 9.22
CA ARG A 198 2.15 7.56 9.92
C ARG A 198 3.12 6.63 9.19
N LEU A 199 2.99 6.51 7.86
CA LEU A 199 3.83 5.62 7.06
C LEU A 199 5.31 6.00 7.15
N SER A 200 5.61 7.30 7.07
CA SER A 200 6.99 7.82 7.18
C SER A 200 7.66 7.50 8.51
N ARG A 201 6.91 7.47 9.63
CA ARG A 201 7.43 7.05 10.94
C ARG A 201 7.72 5.55 10.99
N SER A 202 6.81 4.73 10.46
CA SER A 202 6.98 3.27 10.43
C SER A 202 8.06 2.75 9.47
N ALA A 203 8.40 3.51 8.42
CA ALA A 203 9.43 3.13 7.47
C ALA A 203 10.85 3.09 8.09
N GLY A 204 11.06 3.77 9.22
CA GLY A 204 12.33 3.76 9.95
C GLY A 204 12.56 2.52 10.82
N GLU A 205 11.52 1.74 11.13
CA GLU A 205 11.56 0.64 12.11
C GLU A 205 11.51 -0.76 11.46
N GLY A 206 11.45 -0.82 10.14
CA GLY A 206 11.34 -2.04 9.34
C GLY A 206 10.60 -1.72 8.06
N CYS A 207 11.11 -2.16 6.91
CA CYS A 207 10.59 -1.75 5.60
C CYS A 207 9.21 -2.37 5.35
N ARG A 208 8.16 -1.75 5.88
CA ARG A 208 6.77 -2.07 5.56
C ARG A 208 6.44 -1.48 4.22
N ALA A 209 5.94 -2.35 3.36
CA ALA A 209 5.62 -2.03 2.00
C ALA A 209 4.11 -1.71 1.95
N TYR A 210 3.68 -0.64 1.29
CA TYR A 210 2.24 -0.26 1.20
C TYR A 210 1.73 -0.41 -0.23
N ALA A 211 0.47 -0.82 -0.39
CA ALA A 211 -0.29 -0.74 -1.63
C ALA A 211 -1.29 0.41 -1.48
N LEU A 212 -1.24 1.36 -2.42
CA LEU A 212 -2.21 2.43 -2.54
C LEU A 212 -3.11 2.09 -3.72
N ILE A 213 -4.39 1.85 -3.45
CA ILE A 213 -5.39 1.57 -4.48
C ILE A 213 -6.27 2.81 -4.54
N ILE A 214 -6.26 3.48 -5.69
CA ILE A 214 -7.09 4.66 -5.93
C ILE A 214 -8.34 4.13 -6.63
N GLY A 215 -9.51 4.37 -6.02
CA GLY A 215 -10.76 4.38 -6.74
C GLY A 215 -10.70 5.54 -7.71
#